data_AF-A0A9E3A4Q0-F1
#
_entry.id   AF-A0A9E3A4Q0-F1
#
_cell.length_a   1.000
_cell.length_b   1.000
_cell.length_c   1.000
_cell.angle_alpha   90.00
_cell.angle_beta   90.00
_cell.angle_gamma   90.00
#
_symmetry.space_group_name_H-M   'P 1'
#
loop_
_entity.id
_entity.type
_entity.pdbx_description
1 polymer ?
#
loop_
_entity_poly.entity_id
_entity_poly.type
_entity_poly.pdbx_seq_one_letter_code
_entity_poly.pdbx_strand_id
1 'polypeptide(L)' 'MTLKEIAILRDGLFIVELDDDLRYRLAYGDRVVYENGRKTIRGRNAPYEFKSVEQLRYDFERDVAAVGGRLG' A
#
# COMPACT_ATOMS: atom_id res chain seq x y z
N MET A 1 4.53 -9.97 -17.12
CA MET A 1 3.23 -9.29 -17.29
C MET A 1 2.89 -8.63 -15.98
N THR A 2 2.60 -7.33 -15.99
CA THR A 2 2.32 -6.57 -14.77
C THR A 2 0.81 -6.44 -14.57
N LEU A 3 0.32 -6.76 -13.38
CA LEU A 3 -1.04 -6.46 -12.94
C LEU A 3 -1.06 -5.08 -12.30
N LYS A 4 -2.00 -4.24 -12.72
CA LYS A 4 -2.21 -2.91 -12.16
C LYS A 4 -3.70 -2.66 -12.00
N GLU A 5 -4.10 -2.32 -10.77
CA GLU A 5 -5.46 -1.95 -10.43
C GLU A 5 -5.45 -0.60 -9.73
N ILE A 6 -6.40 0.26 -10.11
CA ILE A 6 -6.58 1.59 -9.53
C ILE A 6 -8.04 1.72 -9.12
N ALA A 7 -8.27 2.03 -7.84
CA ALA A 7 -9.58 2.34 -7.31
C ALA A 7 -9.62 3.79 -6.81
N ILE A 8 -10.69 4.51 -7.17
CA ILE A 8 -10.96 5.85 -6.67
C ILE A 8 -11.83 5.72 -5.42
N LEU A 9 -11.33 6.18 -4.29
CA LEU A 9 -12.03 6.22 -3.01
C LEU A 9 -12.45 7.66 -2.69
N ARG A 10 -13.35 7.84 -1.72
CA ARG A 10 -13.85 9.19 -1.35
C ARG A 10 -12.73 10.15 -0.92
N ASP A 11 -11.65 9.59 -0.40
CA ASP A 11 -10.62 10.27 0.37
C ASP A 11 -9.20 10.06 -0.21
N GLY A 12 -9.10 9.37 -1.35
CA GLY A 12 -7.83 9.19 -2.07
C GLY A 12 -7.89 8.21 -3.24
N LEU A 13 -6.76 8.04 -3.91
CA LEU A 13 -6.54 6.99 -4.92
C LEU A 13 -5.90 5.78 -4.25
N PHE A 14 -6.48 4.60 -4.45
CA PHE A 14 -5.87 3.34 -4.07
C PHE A 14 -5.28 2.66 -5.32
N ILE A 15 -4.02 2.23 -5.23
CA ILE A 15 -3.28 1.62 -6.34
C ILE A 15 -2.68 0.31 -5.84
N VAL A 16 -2.87 -0.75 -6.63
CA VAL A 16 -2.20 -2.03 -6.47
C VAL A 16 -1.43 -2.33 -7.75
N GLU A 17 -0.12 -2.54 -7.64
CA GLU A 17 0.74 -2.99 -8.73
C GLU A 17 1.45 -4.27 -8.29
N LEU A 18 1.43 -5.28 -9.15
CA LEU A 18 2.15 -6.53 -8.97
C LEU A 18 2.85 -6.88 -10.28
N ASP A 19 4.16 -7.08 -10.20
CA ASP A 19 4.99 -7.46 -11.33
C ASP A 19 5.34 -8.96 -11.29
N ASP A 20 5.80 -9.50 -12.41
CA ASP A 20 6.11 -10.92 -12.55
C ASP A 20 7.35 -11.38 -11.75
N ASP A 21 8.23 -10.45 -11.40
CA ASP A 21 9.41 -10.65 -10.57
C ASP A 21 9.14 -10.47 -9.06
N LEU A 22 7.87 -10.58 -8.66
CA LEU A 22 7.39 -10.43 -7.27
C LEU A 22 7.54 -9.02 -6.70
N ARG A 23 7.93 -8.02 -7.51
CA ARG A 23 7.84 -6.63 -7.09
C ARG A 23 6.38 -6.23 -6.94
N TYR A 24 6.10 -5.45 -5.90
CA TYR A 24 4.76 -4.98 -5.61
C TYR A 24 4.77 -3.53 -5.15
N ARG A 25 3.61 -2.89 -5.33
CA ARG A 25 3.29 -1.59 -4.75
C ARG A 25 1.83 -1.55 -4.32
N LEU A 26 1.59 -1.18 -3.07
CA LEU A 26 0.28 -0.76 -2.57
C LEU A 26 0.38 0.71 -2.19
N ALA A 27 -0.49 1.56 -2.72
CA ALA A 27 -0.46 2.99 -2.42
C ALA A 27 -1.86 3.53 -2.16
N TYR A 28 -1.98 4.35 -1.11
CA TYR A 28 -3.13 5.18 -0.82
C TYR A 28 -2.69 6.65 -0.90
N GLY A 29 -2.95 7.26 -2.06
CA GLY A 29 -2.41 8.57 -2.44
C GLY A 29 -0.90 8.62 -2.26
N ASP A 30 -0.43 9.72 -1.67
CA ASP A 30 0.95 9.94 -1.20
C ASP A 30 1.12 9.69 0.31
N ARG A 31 0.05 9.27 0.99
CA ARG A 31 0.01 9.18 2.46
C ARG A 31 0.52 7.85 2.99
N VAL A 32 0.23 6.76 2.30
CA VAL A 32 0.67 5.40 2.68
C VAL A 32 1.10 4.68 1.41
N VAL A 33 2.36 4.24 1.37
CA VAL A 33 2.90 3.45 0.27
C VAL A 33 3.67 2.27 0.86
N TYR A 34 3.41 1.07 0.36
CA TYR A 34 4.16 -0.14 0.64
C TYR A 34 4.74 -0.63 -0.68
N GLU A 35 6.05 -0.75 -0.77
CA GLU A 35 6.71 -1.20 -1.99
C GLU A 35 7.99 -1.96 -1.64
N ASN A 36 8.13 -3.18 -2.19
CA ASN A 36 9.38 -3.94 -2.22
C ASN A 36 10.16 -3.96 -0.89
N GLY A 37 9.47 -4.28 0.22
CA GLY A 37 10.09 -4.37 1.55
C GLY A 37 10.34 -3.02 2.24
N ARG A 38 9.65 -1.97 1.78
CA ARG A 38 9.66 -0.65 2.40
C ARG A 38 8.24 -0.17 2.60
N LYS A 39 8.06 0.68 3.60
CA LYS A 39 6.84 1.47 3.74
C LYS A 39 7.13 2.94 3.95
N THR A 40 6.25 3.77 3.42
CA THR A 40 6.27 5.22 3.49
C THR A 40 4.95 5.68 4.07
N ILE A 41 5.00 6.38 5.20
CA ILE A 41 3.80 6.91 5.87
C ILE A 41 4.00 8.41 6.08
N ARG A 42 3.15 9.23 5.44
CA ARG A 42 3.24 10.70 5.44
C ARG A 42 4.67 11.20 5.17
N GLY A 43 5.30 10.65 4.12
CA GLY A 43 6.67 10.96 3.72
C GLY A 43 7.79 10.35 4.58
N ARG A 44 7.47 9.58 5.63
CA ARG A 44 8.47 8.89 6.46
C ARG A 44 8.71 7.46 5.97
N ASN A 45 9.94 7.16 5.59
CA ASN A 45 10.35 5.86 5.09
C ASN A 45 10.84 4.94 6.23
N ALA A 46 10.41 3.69 6.22
CA ALA A 46 10.88 2.64 7.12
C ALA A 46 11.04 1.31 6.36
N PRO A 47 11.93 0.41 6.80
CA PRO A 47 11.95 -0.96 6.31
C PRO A 47 10.63 -1.66 6.67
N TYR A 48 10.18 -2.55 5.79
CA TYR A 48 9.01 -3.39 6.00
C TYR A 48 9.36 -4.84 5.72
N GLU A 49 9.17 -5.70 6.72
CA GLU A 49 9.36 -7.13 6.58
C GLU A 49 8.06 -7.76 6.06
N PHE A 50 8.08 -8.23 4.82
CA PHE A 50 6.94 -8.96 4.25
C PHE A 50 6.85 -10.35 4.87
N LYS A 51 5.74 -10.63 5.56
CA LYS A 51 5.48 -11.93 6.21
C LYS A 51 4.46 -12.78 5.45
N SER A 52 3.32 -12.17 5.11
CA SER A 52 2.27 -12.76 4.28
C SER A 52 1.43 -11.66 3.63
N VAL A 53 0.60 -12.04 2.66
CA VAL A 53 -0.33 -11.11 2.00
C VAL A 53 -1.38 -10.57 2.98
N GLU A 54 -1.86 -11.40 3.89
CA GLU A 54 -2.85 -11.02 4.92
C GLU A 54 -2.25 -10.00 5.90
N GLN A 55 -1.00 -10.21 6.32
CA GLN A 55 -0.30 -9.28 7.20
C GLN A 55 -0.05 -7.93 6.48
N LEU A 56 0.37 -7.98 5.21
CA LEU A 56 0.51 -6.79 4.37
C LEU A 56 -0.80 -6.02 4.27
N ARG A 57 -1.91 -6.71 3.97
CA ARG A 57 -3.24 -6.10 3.89
C ARG A 57 -3.61 -5.43 5.22
N TYR A 58 -3.49 -6.14 6.33
CA TYR A 58 -3.84 -5.64 7.64
C TYR A 58 -3.00 -4.42 8.05
N ASP A 59 -1.68 -4.48 7.85
CA ASP A 59 -0.78 -3.37 8.18
C ASP A 59 -1.06 -2.14 7.31
N PHE A 60 -1.34 -2.35 6.02
CA PHE A 60 -1.72 -1.30 5.09
C PHE A 60 -3.03 -0.62 5.49
N GLU A 61 -4.09 -1.41 5.71
CA GLU A 61 -5.40 -0.92 6.18
C GLU A 61 -5.28 -0.13 7.48
N ARG A 62 -4.52 -0.66 8.46
CA ARG A 62 -4.27 0.03 9.73
C ARG A 62 -3.57 1.37 9.52
N ASP A 63 -2.53 1.40 8.70
CA ASP A 63 -1.76 2.63 8.47
C ASP A 63 -2.57 3.65 7.65
N VAL A 64 -3.43 3.21 6.72
CA VAL A 64 -4.41 4.07 6.02
C VAL A 64 -5.40 4.68 7.01
N ALA A 65 -5.96 3.87 7.91
CA ALA A 65 -6.85 4.36 8.96
C ALA A 65 -6.14 5.37 9.89
N ALA A 66 -4.88 5.11 10.25
CA ALA A 66 -4.09 5.98 11.10
C ALA A 66 -3.79 7.36 10.45
N VAL A 67 -3.75 7.43 9.12
CA VAL A 67 -3.62 8.71 8.40
C VAL A 67 -4.95 9.39 8.09
N GLY A 68 -6.08 8.80 8.51
CA GLY A 68 -7.43 9.34 8.34
C GLY A 68 -8.15 8.91 7.05
N GLY A 69 -7.63 7.92 6.35
CA GLY A 69 -8.29 7.32 5.19
C GLY A 69 -9.21 6.16 5.56
N ARG A 70 -10.04 5.72 4.62
CA ARG A 70 -10.86 4.51 4.68
C ARG A 70 -10.76 3.74 3.37
N LEU A 71 -10.39 2.48 3.48
CA LEU A 71 -10.63 1.48 2.44
C LEU A 71 -12.00 0.88 2.80
N GLY A 72 -12.96 0.98 1.88
CA GLY A 72 -14.40 0.75 2.15
C GLY A 72 -14.74 -0.59 2.76
#